data_AF-A0A842YFD8-F1
#
_entry.id   AF-A0A842YFD8-F1
#
_cell.length_a   1.000
_cell.length_b   1.000
_cell.length_c   1.000
_cell.angle_alpha   90.00
_cell.angle_beta   90.00
_cell.angle_gamma   90.00
#
_symmetry.space_group_name_H-M   'P 1'
#
loop_
_entity.id
_entity.type
_entity.pdbx_description
1 polymer ?
#
loop_
_entity_poly.entity_id
_entity_poly.type
_entity_poly.pdbx_seq_one_letter_code
_entity_poly.pdbx_strand_id
1 'polypeptide(L)'
;LITGGEELTGTTKRFEGWGPGTGKASWTQNETMSVGDFSDVNGVQNIDWIGTLSEVMPGEKARFTFKDGVLVKAEGEIGKMFWKALRTLDDPNMYKFAELAIGMNPYTRKGMTSLGAPNLVMTVPPFHEIKQSEGTVHIALGDSGGRILQEGESSIVAKLHIDVISFTPTLYVDGKKYVEDGKLLFD
;
A
#
# COMPACT_ATOMS: atom_id res chain seq x y z
N LEU A 1 -2.21 -10.88 -5.57
CA LEU A 1 -3.18 -9.81 -5.25
C LEU A 1 -4.12 -9.66 -6.43
N ILE A 2 -5.43 -9.71 -6.22
CA ILE A 2 -6.46 -9.55 -7.25
C ILE A 2 -7.28 -8.30 -6.94
N THR A 3 -7.42 -7.42 -7.94
CA THR A 3 -8.16 -6.15 -7.82
C THR A 3 -8.86 -5.85 -9.13
N GLY A 4 -10.17 -5.59 -9.11
CA GLY A 4 -10.93 -5.33 -10.34
C GLY A 4 -10.92 -6.47 -11.37
N GLY A 5 -10.69 -7.71 -10.93
CA GLY A 5 -10.55 -8.89 -11.80
C GLY A 5 -9.16 -9.05 -12.43
N GLU A 6 -8.21 -8.18 -12.11
CA GLU A 6 -6.83 -8.24 -12.60
C GLU A 6 -5.87 -8.66 -11.50
N GLU A 7 -4.76 -9.31 -11.89
CA GLU A 7 -3.81 -9.90 -10.94
C GLU A 7 -2.47 -9.16 -10.93
N LEU A 8 -1.95 -8.98 -9.72
CA LEU A 8 -0.57 -8.62 -9.43
C LEU A 8 0.07 -9.78 -8.66
N THR A 9 1.21 -10.25 -9.14
CA THR A 9 1.93 -11.42 -8.63
C THR A 9 3.38 -11.06 -8.31
N GLY A 10 4.00 -11.79 -7.39
CA GLY A 10 5.39 -11.60 -6.98
C GLY A 10 5.67 -12.34 -5.67
N THR A 11 6.93 -12.34 -5.25
CA THR A 11 7.35 -12.97 -3.99
C THR A 11 7.31 -11.95 -2.87
N THR A 12 6.52 -12.23 -1.84
CA THR A 12 6.54 -11.41 -0.62
C THR A 12 7.70 -11.82 0.29
N LYS A 13 8.24 -10.87 1.08
CA LYS A 13 9.18 -11.20 2.17
C LYS A 13 8.38 -11.57 3.43
N ARG A 14 9.09 -11.78 4.54
CA ARG A 14 8.45 -12.02 5.84
C ARG A 14 7.51 -10.86 6.17
N PHE A 15 6.28 -11.19 6.53
CA PHE A 15 5.36 -10.22 7.12
C PHE A 15 5.76 -9.93 8.57
N GLU A 16 5.72 -8.66 8.93
CA GLU A 16 5.90 -8.18 10.29
C GLU A 16 4.61 -7.50 10.74
N GLY A 17 4.09 -7.93 11.88
CA GLY A 17 3.00 -7.26 12.57
C GLY A 17 3.56 -6.11 13.39
N TRP A 18 3.19 -4.89 13.04
CA TRP A 18 3.54 -3.71 13.81
C TRP A 18 2.28 -3.25 14.52
N GLY A 19 2.25 -3.46 15.84
CA GLY A 19 1.15 -3.09 16.72
C GLY A 19 1.58 -2.08 17.79
N PRO A 20 0.63 -1.58 18.60
CA PRO A 20 0.94 -0.69 19.72
C PRO A 20 2.00 -1.30 20.66
N GLY A 21 3.07 -0.56 20.93
CA GLY A 21 4.08 -0.92 21.94
C GLY A 21 5.45 -1.40 21.43
N THR A 22 5.66 -1.52 20.12
CA THR A 22 6.94 -1.98 19.52
C THR A 22 8.05 -0.90 19.45
N GLY A 23 7.87 0.23 20.13
CA GLY A 23 8.92 1.23 20.37
C GLY A 23 9.37 2.07 19.15
N LYS A 24 8.80 1.84 17.95
CA LYS A 24 9.11 2.60 16.73
C LYS A 24 7.79 2.89 16.01
N ALA A 25 7.42 4.17 15.90
CA ALA A 25 6.13 4.67 15.37
C ALA A 25 4.88 4.23 16.17
N SER A 26 4.80 4.76 17.40
CA SER A 26 3.58 5.19 18.11
C SER A 26 2.23 4.56 17.71
N TRP A 27 1.69 3.70 18.58
CA TRP A 27 0.26 3.57 18.93
C TRP A 27 -0.78 3.28 17.81
N THR A 28 -0.40 3.24 16.54
CA THR A 28 -1.34 3.43 15.42
C THR A 28 -1.06 2.52 14.23
N GLN A 29 0.08 1.82 14.17
CA GLN A 29 0.24 0.78 13.15
C GLN A 29 -0.69 -0.38 13.49
N ASN A 30 -1.69 -0.58 12.65
CA ASN A 30 -2.66 -1.67 12.69
C ASN A 30 -2.67 -2.30 11.30
N GLU A 31 -1.49 -2.73 10.87
CA GLU A 31 -1.28 -3.37 9.58
C GLU A 31 -0.23 -4.47 9.75
N THR A 32 -0.32 -5.49 8.90
CA THR A 32 0.76 -6.47 8.74
C THR A 32 1.43 -6.20 7.40
N MET A 33 2.74 -6.00 7.40
CA MET A 33 3.46 -5.51 6.23
C MET A 33 4.73 -6.29 5.96
N SER A 34 5.13 -6.28 4.70
CA SER A 34 6.42 -6.72 4.22
C SER A 34 7.06 -5.56 3.48
N VAL A 35 8.32 -5.24 3.78
CA VAL A 35 9.07 -4.13 3.15
C VAL A 35 10.38 -4.63 2.54
N GLY A 36 10.85 -3.98 1.48
CA GLY A 36 12.10 -4.33 0.80
C GLY A 36 12.06 -4.01 -0.69
N ASP A 37 12.96 -4.58 -1.47
CA ASP A 37 12.92 -4.54 -2.94
C ASP A 37 12.18 -5.77 -3.51
N PHE A 38 11.01 -5.54 -4.10
CA PHE A 38 10.16 -6.59 -4.70
C PHE A 38 10.37 -6.65 -6.22
N SER A 39 11.59 -7.01 -6.63
CA SER A 39 12.05 -6.96 -8.03
C SER A 39 11.41 -7.99 -8.98
N ASP A 40 10.61 -8.92 -8.48
CA ASP A 40 9.91 -9.95 -9.27
C ASP A 40 8.42 -9.66 -9.46
N VAL A 41 7.92 -8.52 -8.98
CA VAL A 41 6.50 -8.17 -9.06
C VAL A 41 6.08 -7.86 -10.49
N ASN A 42 5.02 -8.51 -10.96
CA ASN A 42 4.48 -8.41 -12.30
C ASN A 42 2.94 -8.42 -12.30
N GLY A 43 2.34 -7.62 -13.17
CA GLY A 43 0.89 -7.61 -13.37
C GLY A 43 0.25 -6.25 -13.10
N VAL A 44 -0.98 -6.25 -12.59
CA VAL A 44 -1.83 -5.06 -12.52
C VAL A 44 -2.51 -4.95 -11.17
N GLN A 45 -2.54 -3.72 -10.63
CA GLN A 45 -3.33 -3.37 -9.47
C GLN A 45 -4.28 -2.22 -9.80
N ASN A 46 -5.56 -2.40 -9.46
CA ASN A 46 -6.56 -1.35 -9.43
C ASN A 46 -6.54 -0.67 -8.06
N ILE A 47 -6.30 0.64 -8.10
CA ILE A 47 -6.06 1.51 -6.95
C ILE A 47 -7.29 2.37 -6.74
N ASP A 48 -7.82 2.35 -5.51
CA ASP A 48 -8.94 3.17 -5.09
C ASP A 48 -8.46 4.48 -4.42
N TRP A 49 -7.21 4.52 -3.95
CA TRP A 49 -6.67 5.70 -3.26
C TRP A 49 -5.13 5.79 -3.29
N ILE A 50 -4.58 7.01 -3.41
CA ILE A 50 -3.13 7.27 -3.42
C ILE A 50 -2.73 8.18 -2.24
N GLY A 51 -1.77 7.68 -1.46
CA GLY A 51 -1.01 8.37 -0.42
C GLY A 51 -0.66 9.79 -0.82
N THR A 52 -1.06 10.77 -0.01
CA THR A 52 -0.73 12.20 -0.17
C THR A 52 -1.28 12.93 -1.41
N LEU A 53 -1.85 12.23 -2.40
CA LEU A 53 -2.29 12.81 -3.67
C LEU A 53 -3.79 12.65 -3.96
N SER A 54 -4.50 11.84 -3.19
CA SER A 54 -5.94 11.62 -3.38
C SER A 54 -6.75 12.13 -2.18
N GLU A 55 -7.76 12.94 -2.47
CA GLU A 55 -8.96 12.94 -1.64
C GLU A 55 -9.72 11.62 -1.90
N VAL A 56 -10.43 11.08 -0.91
CA VAL A 56 -11.22 9.88 -1.14
C VAL A 56 -12.43 10.27 -1.99
N MET A 57 -12.31 10.10 -3.31
CA MET A 57 -13.37 10.40 -4.27
C MET A 57 -14.02 9.08 -4.72
N PRO A 58 -15.29 8.83 -4.38
CA PRO A 58 -15.98 7.63 -4.80
C PRO A 58 -16.04 7.51 -6.33
N GLY A 59 -15.55 6.40 -6.89
CA GLY A 59 -15.73 6.02 -8.29
C GLY A 59 -14.55 6.25 -9.22
N GLU A 60 -13.53 7.02 -8.83
CA GLU A 60 -12.31 7.20 -9.62
C GLU A 60 -11.25 6.18 -9.21
N LYS A 61 -10.88 5.30 -10.14
CA LYS A 61 -9.83 4.29 -9.93
C LYS A 61 -8.63 4.60 -10.80
N ALA A 62 -7.44 4.36 -10.25
CA ALA A 62 -6.24 4.26 -11.05
C ALA A 62 -5.93 2.79 -11.36
N ARG A 63 -5.35 2.53 -12.54
CA ARG A 63 -4.91 1.18 -12.93
C ARG A 63 -3.41 1.20 -13.14
N PHE A 64 -2.67 0.49 -12.29
CA PHE A 64 -1.22 0.48 -12.27
C PHE A 64 -0.71 -0.83 -12.86
N THR A 65 0.22 -0.75 -13.82
CA THR A 65 0.86 -1.91 -14.43
C THR A 65 2.32 -1.98 -14.00
N PHE A 66 2.73 -3.14 -13.50
CA PHE A 66 4.05 -3.45 -13.01
C PHE A 66 4.76 -4.47 -13.89
N LYS A 67 6.06 -4.29 -14.04
CA LYS A 67 6.97 -5.24 -14.67
C LYS A 67 8.27 -5.28 -13.88
N ASP A 68 8.68 -6.48 -13.46
CA ASP A 68 9.94 -6.72 -12.74
C ASP A 68 10.15 -5.74 -11.56
N GLY A 69 9.11 -5.58 -10.73
CA GLY A 69 9.12 -4.70 -9.56
C GLY A 69 8.99 -3.20 -9.86
N VAL A 70 8.85 -2.81 -11.13
CA VAL A 70 8.80 -1.40 -11.56
C VAL A 70 7.42 -1.04 -12.10
N LEU A 71 6.85 0.07 -11.63
CA LEU A 71 5.66 0.67 -12.21
C LEU A 71 5.97 1.22 -13.61
N VAL A 72 5.42 0.60 -14.65
CA VAL A 72 5.64 0.98 -16.05
C VAL A 72 4.49 1.78 -16.65
N LYS A 73 3.31 1.74 -16.03
CA LYS A 73 2.12 2.46 -16.50
C LYS A 73 1.19 2.80 -15.35
N ALA A 74 0.65 4.01 -15.34
CA ALA A 74 -0.44 4.43 -14.46
C ALA A 74 -1.56 5.07 -15.29
N GLU A 75 -2.76 4.51 -15.19
CA GLU A 75 -3.94 4.91 -15.95
C GLU A 75 -5.06 5.40 -15.01
N GLY A 76 -6.11 6.00 -15.59
CA GLY A 76 -7.12 6.73 -14.82
C GLY A 76 -6.70 8.18 -14.53
N GLU A 77 -7.63 9.01 -14.09
CA GLU A 77 -7.36 10.43 -13.78
C GLU A 77 -6.33 10.57 -12.66
N ILE A 78 -6.61 9.94 -11.52
CA ILE A 78 -5.70 9.87 -10.36
C ILE A 78 -4.35 9.23 -10.75
N GLY A 79 -4.35 8.21 -11.61
CA GLY A 79 -3.11 7.57 -12.06
C GLY A 79 -2.23 8.48 -12.93
N LYS A 80 -2.84 9.29 -13.80
CA LYS A 80 -2.12 10.31 -14.59
C LYS A 80 -1.54 11.41 -13.70
N MET A 81 -2.27 11.83 -12.66
CA MET A 81 -1.78 12.79 -11.67
C MET A 81 -0.58 12.23 -10.91
N PHE A 82 -0.67 10.98 -10.43
CA PHE A 82 0.42 10.29 -9.77
C PHE A 82 1.65 10.14 -10.67
N TRP A 83 1.45 9.73 -11.92
CA TRP A 83 2.54 9.62 -12.89
C TRP A 83 3.26 10.94 -13.14
N LYS A 84 2.51 12.05 -13.20
CA LYS A 84 3.08 13.39 -13.29
C LYS A 84 3.90 13.76 -12.04
N ALA A 85 3.41 13.40 -10.85
CA ALA A 85 4.13 13.61 -9.60
C ALA A 85 5.46 12.84 -9.59
N LEU A 86 5.46 11.55 -9.97
CA LEU A 86 6.68 10.73 -10.04
C LEU A 86 7.73 11.33 -11.00
N ARG A 87 7.30 11.81 -12.18
CA ARG A 87 8.21 12.48 -13.13
C ARG A 87 8.76 13.79 -12.60
N THR A 88 8.02 14.50 -11.77
CA THR A 88 8.44 15.78 -11.18
C THR A 88 9.48 15.57 -10.08
N LEU A 89 9.38 14.47 -9.34
CA LEU A 89 10.36 14.10 -8.31
C LEU A 89 11.73 13.79 -8.91
N ASP A 90 11.78 13.35 -10.17
CA ASP A 90 13.00 12.99 -10.90
C ASP A 90 13.91 12.07 -10.08
N ASP A 91 13.39 10.89 -9.75
CA ASP A 91 14.09 9.84 -9.03
C ASP A 91 13.67 8.47 -9.59
N PRO A 92 14.59 7.69 -10.19
CA PRO A 92 14.26 6.41 -10.80
C PRO A 92 13.81 5.35 -9.78
N ASN A 93 14.15 5.50 -8.50
CA ASN A 93 13.72 4.55 -7.48
C ASN A 93 12.26 4.75 -7.06
N MET A 94 11.65 5.90 -7.37
CA MET A 94 10.24 6.17 -7.05
C MET A 94 9.24 5.26 -7.77
N TYR A 95 9.69 4.53 -8.79
CA TYR A 95 8.85 3.59 -9.54
C TYR A 95 8.92 2.16 -8.99
N LYS A 96 9.81 1.90 -8.02
CA LYS A 96 10.05 0.56 -7.49
C LYS A 96 9.03 0.20 -6.40
N PHE A 97 8.60 -1.05 -6.41
CA PHE A 97 7.72 -1.65 -5.42
C PHE A 97 8.49 -1.90 -4.12
N ALA A 98 8.04 -1.28 -3.02
CA ALA A 98 8.79 -1.15 -1.78
C ALA A 98 8.12 -1.76 -0.54
N GLU A 99 6.80 -1.96 -0.59
CA GLU A 99 6.01 -2.51 0.51
C GLU A 99 4.78 -3.25 -0.02
N LEU A 100 4.40 -4.33 0.65
CA LEU A 100 3.08 -4.95 0.56
C LEU A 100 2.51 -5.07 1.97
N ALA A 101 1.28 -4.62 2.17
CA ALA A 101 0.68 -4.62 3.49
C ALA A 101 -0.84 -4.80 3.48
N ILE A 102 -1.35 -5.29 4.61
CA ILE A 102 -2.76 -5.56 4.85
C ILE A 102 -3.20 -4.73 6.06
N GLY A 103 -4.27 -3.95 5.89
CA GLY A 103 -4.89 -3.21 6.98
C GLY A 103 -5.65 -4.15 7.92
N MET A 104 -5.43 -3.97 9.23
CA MET A 104 -5.91 -4.84 10.30
C MET A 104 -6.82 -4.11 11.31
N ASN A 105 -7.11 -2.83 11.11
CA ASN A 105 -7.90 -2.03 12.05
C ASN A 105 -9.40 -2.07 11.71
N PRO A 106 -10.25 -2.73 12.52
CA PRO A 106 -11.70 -2.73 12.30
C PRO A 106 -12.36 -1.39 12.67
N TYR A 107 -11.64 -0.49 13.34
CA TYR A 107 -12.19 0.77 13.85
C TYR A 107 -11.99 1.98 12.92
N THR A 108 -11.26 1.81 11.83
CA THR A 108 -11.09 2.87 10.83
C THR A 108 -12.23 2.86 9.83
N ARG A 109 -12.57 4.05 9.33
CA ARG A 109 -13.64 4.18 8.35
C ARG A 109 -13.05 4.28 6.94
N LYS A 110 -13.24 3.24 6.12
CA LYS A 110 -13.00 3.30 4.67
C LYS A 110 -13.85 4.43 4.08
N GLY A 111 -13.30 5.26 3.19
CA GLY A 111 -14.10 6.27 2.49
C GLY A 111 -14.20 7.65 3.17
N MET A 112 -13.55 7.86 4.32
CA MET A 112 -13.63 9.13 5.06
C MET A 112 -12.32 9.91 4.95
N THR A 113 -12.43 11.22 4.76
CA THR A 113 -11.27 12.13 4.75
C THR A 113 -10.80 12.44 6.18
N SER A 114 -9.64 13.09 6.29
CA SER A 114 -9.00 13.63 7.52
C SER A 114 -9.89 14.33 8.52
N LEU A 115 -11.03 14.82 8.06
CA LEU A 115 -11.91 15.69 8.80
C LEU A 115 -13.09 14.93 9.41
N GLY A 116 -13.16 13.61 9.22
CA GLY A 116 -14.36 12.82 9.50
C GLY A 116 -14.27 11.81 10.65
N ALA A 117 -13.13 11.61 11.31
CA ALA A 117 -13.01 10.69 12.45
C ALA A 117 -13.10 11.46 13.79
N PRO A 118 -14.30 11.76 14.34
CA PRO A 118 -14.45 12.59 15.54
C PRO A 118 -13.88 11.97 16.83
N ASN A 119 -13.40 10.73 16.79
CA ASN A 119 -12.96 9.98 17.98
C ASN A 119 -11.52 9.46 17.92
N LEU A 120 -10.74 9.80 16.88
CA LEU A 120 -9.30 9.57 16.87
C LEU A 120 -8.61 10.88 17.24
N VAL A 121 -7.71 10.82 18.22
CA VAL A 121 -6.82 11.94 18.54
C VAL A 121 -6.12 12.34 17.24
N MET A 122 -6.15 13.64 16.91
CA MET A 122 -5.64 14.32 15.69
C MET A 122 -4.13 14.10 15.39
N THR A 123 -3.53 13.03 15.89
CA THR A 123 -2.09 12.72 15.80
C THR A 123 -1.74 11.74 14.68
N VAL A 124 -2.73 11.18 13.98
CA VAL A 124 -2.51 10.34 12.79
C VAL A 124 -2.99 11.11 11.57
N PRO A 125 -2.12 11.37 10.59
CA PRO A 125 -2.58 11.95 9.36
C PRO A 125 -3.63 11.02 8.70
N PRO A 126 -4.69 11.56 8.09
CA PRO A 126 -5.79 10.82 7.43
C PRO A 126 -5.36 9.59 6.64
N PHE A 127 -4.25 9.75 5.94
CA PHE A 127 -3.72 8.79 4.99
C PHE A 127 -3.22 7.50 5.65
N HIS A 128 -2.76 7.57 6.90
CA HIS A 128 -2.41 6.36 7.65
C HIS A 128 -3.67 5.60 8.11
N GLU A 129 -4.77 6.27 8.43
CA GLU A 129 -5.99 5.62 8.87
C GLU A 129 -6.61 4.75 7.76
N ILE A 130 -6.61 5.25 6.52
CA ILE A 130 -7.21 4.55 5.39
C ILE A 130 -6.44 3.26 5.07
N LYS A 131 -5.10 3.29 5.05
CA LYS A 131 -4.28 2.10 4.70
C LYS A 131 -4.31 1.00 5.76
N GLN A 132 -4.55 1.41 7.00
CA GLN A 132 -4.70 0.49 8.13
C GLN A 132 -6.09 -0.14 8.20
N SER A 133 -7.01 0.24 7.32
CA SER A 133 -8.39 -0.21 7.42
C SER A 133 -8.54 -1.69 7.17
N GLU A 134 -9.36 -2.34 8.00
CA GLU A 134 -9.51 -3.79 7.96
C GLU A 134 -9.80 -4.31 6.54
N GLY A 135 -8.95 -5.22 6.07
CA GLY A 135 -9.09 -5.87 4.77
C GLY A 135 -8.74 -4.99 3.56
N THR A 136 -8.25 -3.76 3.75
CA THR A 136 -7.54 -3.07 2.66
C THR A 136 -6.20 -3.74 2.41
N VAL A 137 -5.74 -3.70 1.16
CA VAL A 137 -4.38 -4.06 0.80
C VAL A 137 -3.76 -2.83 0.17
N HIS A 138 -2.58 -2.46 0.64
CA HIS A 138 -1.79 -1.41 0.02
C HIS A 138 -0.42 -1.91 -0.36
N ILE A 139 0.15 -1.21 -1.32
CA ILE A 139 1.55 -1.33 -1.69
C ILE A 139 2.19 0.03 -1.52
N ALA A 140 3.50 0.09 -1.35
CA ALA A 140 4.23 1.36 -1.43
C ALA A 140 5.19 1.38 -2.62
N LEU A 141 5.37 2.58 -3.15
CA LEU A 141 6.34 2.89 -4.19
C LEU A 141 7.44 3.80 -3.64
N GLY A 142 8.68 3.57 -4.04
CA GLY A 142 9.82 4.39 -3.65
C GLY A 142 10.63 3.82 -2.48
N ASP A 143 10.86 4.63 -1.46
CA ASP A 143 11.76 4.30 -0.37
C ASP A 143 11.20 3.15 0.47
N SER A 144 12.00 2.12 0.77
CA SER A 144 11.60 0.99 1.61
C SER A 144 11.78 1.28 3.12
N GLY A 145 11.89 2.55 3.49
CA GLY A 145 12.14 3.04 4.85
C GLY A 145 13.60 2.89 5.31
N GLY A 146 14.54 2.67 4.38
CA GLY A 146 15.92 2.29 4.70
C GLY A 146 16.04 1.00 5.52
N ARG A 147 15.01 0.15 5.50
CA ARG A 147 14.93 -1.07 6.31
C ARG A 147 15.52 -2.23 5.53
N ILE A 148 16.66 -2.73 6.01
CA ILE A 148 17.17 -4.06 5.69
C ILE A 148 16.73 -4.93 6.87
N LEU A 149 15.74 -5.81 6.66
CA LEU A 149 15.18 -6.62 7.74
C LEU A 149 16.02 -7.89 7.96
N GLN A 150 16.72 -8.35 6.93
CA GLN A 150 17.62 -9.51 6.99
C GLN A 150 18.94 -9.26 6.26
N GLU A 151 19.98 -9.93 6.72
CA GLU A 151 21.29 -9.92 6.07
C GLU A 151 21.17 -10.41 4.62
N GLY A 152 21.61 -9.59 3.67
CA GLY A 152 21.51 -9.88 2.23
C GLY A 152 20.26 -9.31 1.54
N GLU A 153 19.34 -8.67 2.26
CA GLU A 153 18.23 -7.94 1.63
C GLU A 153 18.68 -6.57 1.09
N SER A 154 18.08 -6.18 -0.04
CA SER A 154 18.24 -4.85 -0.62
C SER A 154 17.10 -3.94 -0.16
N SER A 155 17.46 -2.76 0.33
CA SER A 155 16.53 -1.65 0.56
C SER A 155 16.49 -0.72 -0.65
N ILE A 156 15.34 -0.12 -0.92
CA ILE A 156 15.22 0.96 -1.88
C ILE A 156 15.41 2.28 -1.14
N VAL A 157 16.34 3.11 -1.61
CA VAL A 157 16.50 4.49 -1.14
C VAL A 157 15.93 5.42 -2.20
N ALA A 158 14.89 6.18 -1.84
CA ALA A 158 14.24 7.12 -2.76
C ALA A 158 13.80 8.40 -2.03
N LYS A 159 13.44 9.43 -2.79
CA LYS A 159 13.01 10.73 -2.25
C LYS A 159 11.74 10.65 -1.40
N LEU A 160 10.84 9.70 -1.69
CA LEU A 160 9.57 9.53 -0.99
C LEU A 160 9.18 8.05 -0.88
N HIS A 161 8.23 7.80 0.02
CA HIS A 161 7.49 6.54 0.15
C HIS A 161 6.01 6.88 -0.05
N ILE A 162 5.37 6.26 -1.05
CA ILE A 162 3.97 6.57 -1.38
C ILE A 162 3.13 5.30 -1.36
N ASP A 163 2.22 5.21 -0.40
CA ASP A 163 1.23 4.14 -0.30
C ASP A 163 0.15 4.28 -1.39
N VAL A 164 -0.26 3.18 -2.01
CA VAL A 164 -1.45 3.11 -2.88
C VAL A 164 -2.32 1.94 -2.46
N ILE A 165 -3.63 2.18 -2.36
CA ILE A 165 -4.54 1.33 -1.60
C ILE A 165 -5.65 0.80 -2.51
N SER A 166 -5.97 -0.48 -2.33
CA SER A 166 -7.17 -1.13 -2.86
C SER A 166 -8.11 -1.47 -1.70
N PHE A 167 -9.38 -1.07 -1.81
CA PHE A 167 -10.39 -1.21 -0.74
C PHE A 167 -11.11 -2.55 -0.74
N THR A 168 -11.27 -3.15 -1.92
CA THR A 168 -11.95 -4.44 -2.14
C THR A 168 -11.05 -5.49 -2.82
N PRO A 169 -9.82 -5.71 -2.33
CA PRO A 169 -8.91 -6.69 -2.91
C PRO A 169 -9.27 -8.12 -2.48
N THR A 170 -8.78 -9.08 -3.26
CA THR A 170 -8.59 -10.47 -2.81
C THR A 170 -7.10 -10.79 -2.78
N LEU A 171 -6.58 -11.29 -1.66
CA LEU A 171 -5.16 -11.56 -1.47
C LEU A 171 -4.91 -13.04 -1.15
N TYR A 172 -3.96 -13.61 -1.88
CA TYR A 172 -3.38 -14.92 -1.62
C TYR A 172 -1.91 -14.75 -1.25
N VAL A 173 -1.45 -15.51 -0.25
CA VAL A 173 -0.04 -15.69 0.11
C VAL A 173 0.22 -17.18 0.18
N ASP A 174 1.23 -17.67 -0.55
CA ASP A 174 1.56 -19.10 -0.65
C ASP A 174 0.37 -20.01 -1.00
N GLY A 175 -0.53 -19.51 -1.86
CA GLY A 175 -1.75 -20.21 -2.27
C GLY A 175 -2.88 -20.18 -1.24
N LYS A 176 -2.65 -19.70 -0.01
CA LYS A 176 -3.71 -19.50 1.00
C LYS A 176 -4.34 -18.11 0.83
N LYS A 177 -5.67 -18.06 0.83
CA LYS A 177 -6.44 -16.81 0.79
C LYS A 177 -6.49 -16.17 2.19
N TYR A 178 -6.15 -14.89 2.30
CA TYR A 178 -6.16 -14.12 3.55
C TYR A 178 -7.14 -12.95 3.52
N VAL A 179 -7.41 -12.40 2.34
CA VAL A 179 -8.40 -11.33 2.14
C VAL A 179 -9.31 -11.75 1.00
N GLU A 180 -10.62 -11.60 1.18
CA GLU A 180 -11.62 -11.81 0.14
C GLU A 180 -12.54 -10.59 0.04
N ASP A 181 -12.55 -9.95 -1.13
CA ASP A 181 -13.36 -8.76 -1.42
C ASP A 181 -13.30 -7.68 -0.33
N GLY A 182 -12.08 -7.45 0.18
CA GLY A 182 -11.80 -6.48 1.23
C GLY A 182 -12.20 -6.90 2.65
N LYS A 183 -12.45 -8.18 2.89
CA LYS A 183 -12.69 -8.77 4.21
C LYS A 183 -11.54 -9.68 4.61
N LEU A 184 -11.06 -9.54 5.84
CA LEU A 184 -10.08 -10.46 6.41
C LEU A 184 -10.70 -11.84 6.63
N LEU A 185 -9.97 -12.87 6.26
CA LEU A 185 -10.31 -14.26 6.56
C LEU A 185 -9.45 -14.70 7.76
N PHE A 186 -10.02 -14.61 8.96
CA PHE A 186 -9.40 -15.17 10.15
C PHE A 186 -9.69 -16.68 10.20
N ASP A 187 -8.64 -17.49 10.09
CA ASP A 187 -8.66 -18.90 10.50
C ASP A 187 -7.97 -19.02 11.87
#